data_AF-A0A3D3LMR6-F1
#
_entry.id   AF-A0A3D3LMR6-F1
#
_cell.length_a   1.000
_cell.length_b   1.000
_cell.length_c   1.000
_cell.angle_alpha   90.00
_cell.angle_beta   90.00
_cell.angle_gamma   90.00
#
_symmetry.space_group_name_H-M   'P 1'
#
loop_
_entity.id
_entity.type
_entity.pdbx_description
1 polymer ?
#
loop_
_entity_poly.entity_id
_entity_poly.type
_entity_poly.pdbx_seq_one_letter_code
_entity_poly.pdbx_strand_id
1 'polypeptide(L)'
;MYFPHKKISSLITFLFVVAFIFTSSYNISFAQLNGNYTIGIAGQFKDIKSAIEELKKSGVSGKVNFEIQNGVYVEQIEIPKIAGAGLQNKIIFQSLSGNRDDVELKFAGSVNKNYVINFNGCEFVEFKNITVKNLNKPFNGLIKFSNGSDN
;
A
#
# COMPACT_ATOMS: atom_id res chain seq x y z
N MET A 1 28.97 45.73 -49.72
CA MET A 1 28.47 45.80 -48.32
C MET A 1 27.80 44.47 -47.99
N TYR A 2 28.45 43.63 -47.19
CA TYR A 2 27.97 42.29 -46.81
C TYR A 2 27.24 42.38 -45.48
N PHE A 3 25.93 42.16 -45.47
CA PHE A 3 25.12 42.04 -44.25
C PHE A 3 24.94 40.54 -43.92
N PRO A 4 25.44 40.04 -42.76
CA PRO A 4 25.35 38.62 -42.44
C PRO A 4 23.93 38.22 -41.97
N HIS A 5 23.22 37.42 -42.78
CA HIS A 5 21.86 36.89 -42.52
C HIS A 5 21.77 35.71 -41.51
N LYS A 6 22.83 35.41 -40.73
CA LYS A 6 22.94 34.10 -40.04
C LYS A 6 22.35 33.99 -38.62
N LYS A 7 21.70 35.03 -38.07
CA LYS A 7 21.24 35.02 -36.66
C LYS A 7 19.76 34.64 -36.45
N ILE A 8 18.93 34.68 -37.49
CA ILE A 8 17.47 34.49 -37.37
C ILE A 8 17.10 32.99 -37.32
N SER A 9 17.85 32.12 -38.02
CA SER A 9 17.62 30.66 -38.00
C SER A 9 17.83 30.06 -36.60
N SER A 10 18.84 30.49 -35.86
CA SER A 10 19.13 29.94 -34.52
C SER A 10 18.06 30.31 -33.50
N LEU A 11 17.42 31.49 -33.64
CA LEU A 11 16.37 31.95 -32.72
C LEU A 11 15.03 31.24 -32.98
N ILE A 12 14.73 30.94 -34.25
CA ILE A 12 13.55 30.18 -34.65
C ILE A 12 13.71 28.69 -34.28
N THR A 13 14.89 28.10 -34.47
CA THR A 13 15.15 26.72 -34.01
C THR A 13 15.10 26.61 -32.48
N PHE A 14 15.58 27.62 -31.75
CA PHE A 14 15.50 27.66 -30.28
C PHE A 14 14.05 27.79 -29.78
N LEU A 15 13.20 28.53 -30.50
CA LEU A 15 11.77 28.65 -30.19
C LEU A 15 11.01 27.33 -30.40
N PHE A 16 11.44 26.49 -31.36
CA PHE A 16 10.87 25.16 -31.58
C PHE A 16 11.37 24.10 -30.59
N VAL A 17 12.61 24.20 -30.09
CA VAL A 17 13.14 23.27 -29.07
C VAL A 17 12.50 23.51 -27.69
N VAL A 18 12.18 24.76 -27.35
CA VAL A 18 11.53 25.10 -26.07
C VAL A 18 10.03 24.75 -26.06
N ALA A 19 9.36 24.73 -27.22
CA ALA A 19 7.98 24.28 -27.35
C ALA A 19 7.82 22.74 -27.32
N PHE A 20 8.91 21.98 -27.48
CA PHE A 20 8.92 20.50 -27.41
C PHE A 20 9.12 19.95 -26.00
N ILE A 21 9.21 20.81 -24.98
CA ILE A 21 8.96 20.40 -23.59
C ILE A 21 7.44 20.53 -23.35
N PHE A 22 6.67 19.91 -24.25
CA PHE A 22 5.26 19.68 -24.07
C PHE A 22 5.14 18.76 -22.86
N THR A 23 4.38 19.21 -21.87
CA THR A 23 4.12 18.51 -20.61
C THR A 23 3.86 17.03 -20.85
N SER A 24 4.88 16.20 -20.64
CA SER A 24 4.67 14.76 -20.53
C SER A 24 4.00 14.60 -19.18
N SER A 25 2.68 14.50 -19.18
CA SER A 25 1.98 13.88 -18.07
C SER A 25 2.56 12.47 -17.98
N TYR A 26 3.42 12.25 -17.00
CA TYR A 26 3.82 10.90 -16.62
C TYR A 26 2.54 10.23 -16.12
N ASN A 27 1.92 9.43 -17.00
CA ASN A 27 0.90 8.49 -16.57
C ASN A 27 1.63 7.46 -15.69
N ILE A 28 1.70 7.72 -14.39
CA ILE A 28 2.15 6.73 -13.43
C ILE A 28 1.02 5.69 -13.37
N SER A 29 1.08 4.72 -14.30
CA SER A 29 0.27 3.52 -14.22
C SER A 29 0.86 2.69 -13.09
N PHE A 30 0.16 2.62 -11.97
CA PHE A 30 0.50 1.67 -10.93
C PHE A 30 0.13 0.27 -11.43
N ALA A 31 1.13 -0.61 -11.55
CA ALA A 31 0.86 -2.01 -11.80
C ALA A 31 0.14 -2.58 -10.58
N GLN A 32 -1.04 -3.18 -10.79
CA GLN A 32 -1.79 -3.79 -9.70
C GLN A 32 -0.99 -4.95 -9.09
N LEU A 33 -1.10 -5.12 -7.77
CA LEU A 33 -0.34 -6.16 -7.08
C LEU A 33 -0.81 -7.57 -7.46
N ASN A 34 0.14 -8.49 -7.53
CA ASN A 34 -0.09 -9.91 -7.83
C ASN A 34 1.11 -10.74 -7.37
N GLY A 35 0.86 -11.85 -6.68
CA GLY A 35 1.89 -12.76 -6.19
C GLY A 35 2.33 -12.48 -4.77
N ASN A 36 3.57 -12.86 -4.45
CA ASN A 36 4.09 -12.82 -3.08
C ASN A 36 4.97 -11.58 -2.87
N TYR A 37 4.80 -10.92 -1.73
CA TYR A 37 5.58 -9.76 -1.30
C TYR A 37 6.06 -9.95 0.13
N THR A 38 7.24 -9.42 0.45
CA THR A 38 7.78 -9.48 1.82
C THR A 38 7.54 -8.19 2.60
N ILE A 39 7.17 -8.30 3.87
CA ILE A 39 7.04 -7.18 4.81
C ILE A 39 8.08 -7.29 5.91
N GLY A 40 8.83 -6.21 6.15
CA GLY A 40 9.83 -6.12 7.22
C GLY A 40 10.98 -5.18 6.87
N ILE A 41 11.98 -5.06 7.74
CA ILE A 41 13.10 -4.11 7.59
C ILE A 41 13.81 -4.27 6.24
N ALA A 42 13.95 -5.50 5.77
CA ALA A 42 14.56 -5.84 4.48
C ALA A 42 13.51 -6.34 3.44
N GLY A 43 12.22 -6.14 3.71
CA GLY A 43 11.15 -6.53 2.83
C GLY A 43 10.91 -5.53 1.69
N GLN A 44 10.11 -5.95 0.70
CA GLN A 44 9.62 -5.05 -0.35
C GLN A 44 8.73 -3.94 0.23
N PHE A 45 8.04 -4.23 1.32
CA PHE A 45 7.34 -3.24 2.15
C PHE A 45 7.99 -3.21 3.53
N LYS A 46 8.15 -2.00 4.07
CA LYS A 46 8.81 -1.82 5.36
C LYS A 46 7.95 -2.30 6.53
N ASP A 47 6.64 -2.13 6.41
CA ASP A 47 5.63 -2.37 7.45
C ASP A 47 4.27 -2.70 6.84
N ILE A 48 3.30 -3.08 7.68
CA ILE A 48 1.98 -3.51 7.20
C ILE A 48 1.21 -2.32 6.61
N LYS A 49 1.37 -1.14 7.20
CA LYS A 49 0.73 0.09 6.69
C LYS A 49 1.19 0.44 5.28
N SER A 50 2.48 0.36 4.96
CA SER A 50 2.99 0.67 3.62
C SER A 50 2.46 -0.29 2.55
N ALA A 51 2.33 -1.58 2.87
CA ALA A 51 1.67 -2.54 1.99
C ALA A 51 0.20 -2.17 1.73
N ILE A 52 -0.53 -1.75 2.78
CA ILE A 52 -1.92 -1.31 2.66
C ILE A 52 -2.06 -0.01 1.86
N GLU A 53 -1.16 0.94 2.04
CA GLU A 53 -1.14 2.17 1.24
C GLU A 53 -0.91 1.88 -0.25
N GLU A 54 -0.14 0.84 -0.58
CA GLU A 54 0.03 0.40 -1.96
C GLU A 54 -1.22 -0.30 -2.50
N LEU A 55 -1.85 -1.19 -1.72
CA LEU A 55 -3.14 -1.79 -2.08
C LEU A 55 -4.21 -0.75 -2.37
N LYS A 56 -4.26 0.34 -1.60
CA LYS A 56 -5.20 1.46 -1.81
C LYS A 56 -4.98 2.17 -3.13
N LYS A 57 -3.73 2.34 -3.55
CA LYS A 57 -3.37 3.05 -4.78
C LYS A 57 -3.55 2.18 -6.01
N SER A 58 -3.11 0.93 -5.92
CA SER A 58 -2.85 0.08 -7.08
C SER A 58 -3.88 -1.03 -7.22
N GLY A 59 -4.56 -1.40 -6.12
CA GLY A 59 -5.44 -2.57 -6.09
C GLY A 59 -4.67 -3.87 -6.36
N VAL A 60 -5.42 -4.90 -6.76
CA VAL A 60 -4.87 -6.22 -7.09
C VAL A 60 -5.38 -6.72 -8.44
N SER A 61 -4.52 -7.40 -9.19
CA SER A 61 -4.88 -8.10 -10.45
C SER A 61 -4.89 -9.62 -10.29
N GLY A 62 -4.51 -10.13 -9.12
CA GLY A 62 -4.43 -11.55 -8.80
C GLY A 62 -4.38 -11.76 -7.29
N LYS A 63 -4.19 -13.01 -6.86
CA LYS A 63 -3.96 -13.33 -5.46
C LYS A 63 -2.67 -12.65 -4.97
N VAL A 64 -2.74 -12.04 -3.78
CA VAL A 64 -1.59 -11.38 -3.15
C VAL A 64 -1.31 -12.01 -1.79
N ASN A 65 -0.09 -12.46 -1.57
CA ASN A 65 0.38 -12.89 -0.25
C ASN A 65 1.46 -11.95 0.25
N PHE A 66 1.27 -11.38 1.42
CA PHE A 66 2.27 -10.62 2.16
C PHE A 66 2.90 -11.54 3.23
N GLU A 67 4.16 -11.91 3.02
CA GLU A 67 4.97 -12.72 3.94
C GLU A 67 5.70 -11.79 4.92
N ILE A 68 5.26 -11.78 6.17
CA ILE A 68 5.72 -10.85 7.20
C ILE A 68 6.89 -11.47 7.97
N GLN A 69 8.05 -10.82 7.91
CA GLN A 69 9.24 -11.20 8.66
C GLN A 69 8.99 -11.14 10.17
N ASN A 70 9.74 -11.94 10.93
CA ASN A 70 9.65 -11.95 12.39
C ASN A 70 9.89 -10.55 12.96
N GLY A 71 9.02 -10.13 13.88
CA GLY A 71 9.14 -8.81 14.47
C GLY A 71 7.89 -8.31 15.19
N VAL A 72 8.06 -7.12 15.74
CA VAL A 72 7.01 -6.37 16.43
C VAL A 72 6.61 -5.18 15.58
N TYR A 73 5.35 -5.15 15.17
CA TYR A 73 4.75 -4.13 14.32
C TYR A 73 3.81 -3.28 15.18
N VAL A 74 4.22 -2.07 15.53
CA VAL A 74 3.44 -1.16 16.37
C VAL A 74 2.59 -0.22 15.50
N GLU A 75 1.45 -0.73 15.01
CA GLU A 75 0.67 -0.07 13.97
C GLU A 75 -0.84 -0.16 14.22
N GLN A 76 -1.57 0.93 13.99
CA GLN A 76 -3.02 0.90 13.83
C GLN A 76 -3.35 0.78 12.34
N ILE A 77 -4.12 -0.26 12.01
CA ILE A 77 -4.41 -0.69 10.65
C ILE A 77 -5.87 -0.43 10.30
N GLU A 78 -6.10 0.21 9.16
CA GLU A 78 -7.41 0.32 8.55
C GLU A 78 -7.32 -0.05 7.07
N ILE A 79 -8.13 -1.02 6.68
CA ILE A 79 -8.14 -1.59 5.33
C ILE A 79 -9.48 -1.24 4.71
N PRO A 80 -9.51 -0.37 3.69
CA PRO A 80 -10.73 -0.08 2.96
C PRO A 80 -11.05 -1.20 1.96
N LYS A 81 -12.14 -1.05 1.20
CA LYS A 81 -12.34 -1.83 -0.02
C LYS A 81 -11.12 -1.71 -0.94
N ILE A 82 -10.56 -2.84 -1.36
CA ILE A 82 -9.44 -2.89 -2.30
C ILE A 82 -9.95 -3.21 -3.70
N ALA A 83 -9.57 -2.39 -4.68
CA ALA A 83 -9.97 -2.60 -6.07
C ALA A 83 -9.39 -3.93 -6.61
N GLY A 84 -10.24 -4.72 -7.27
CA GLY A 84 -9.86 -6.02 -7.84
C GLY A 84 -9.79 -7.18 -6.85
N ALA A 85 -9.95 -6.93 -5.54
CA ALA A 85 -10.04 -8.00 -4.55
C ALA A 85 -11.32 -8.81 -4.73
N GLY A 86 -11.23 -10.12 -4.53
CA GLY A 86 -12.33 -11.04 -4.79
C GLY A 86 -11.95 -12.48 -4.44
N LEU A 87 -12.88 -13.41 -4.65
CA LEU A 87 -12.69 -14.83 -4.30
C LEU A 87 -11.43 -15.45 -4.92
N GLN A 88 -11.06 -15.06 -6.14
CA GLN A 88 -9.85 -15.50 -6.84
C GLN A 88 -8.62 -14.62 -6.55
N ASN A 89 -8.85 -13.38 -6.11
CA ASN A 89 -7.84 -12.35 -5.88
C ASN A 89 -7.79 -11.98 -4.39
N LYS A 90 -7.67 -13.00 -3.53
CA LYS A 90 -7.56 -12.80 -2.08
C LYS A 90 -6.26 -12.10 -1.73
N ILE A 91 -6.30 -11.29 -0.68
CA ILE A 91 -5.12 -10.66 -0.09
C ILE A 91 -4.87 -11.30 1.27
N ILE A 92 -3.69 -11.87 1.47
CA ILE A 92 -3.36 -12.62 2.69
C ILE A 92 -2.13 -11.99 3.32
N PHE A 93 -2.25 -11.52 4.55
CA PHE A 93 -1.13 -11.13 5.40
C PHE A 93 -0.77 -12.30 6.32
N GLN A 94 0.43 -12.86 6.18
CA GLN A 94 0.83 -14.03 6.94
C GLN A 94 2.26 -13.96 7.46
N SER A 95 2.53 -14.58 8.61
CA SER A 95 3.90 -14.76 9.09
C SER A 95 4.73 -15.58 8.10
N LEU A 96 5.91 -15.06 7.72
CA LEU A 96 6.88 -15.71 6.85
C LEU A 96 7.38 -17.03 7.45
N SER A 97 7.50 -17.12 8.78
CA SER A 97 7.90 -18.35 9.46
C SER A 97 6.77 -19.37 9.59
N GLY A 98 5.53 -18.95 9.33
CA GLY A 98 4.33 -19.71 9.60
C GLY A 98 3.95 -19.80 11.09
N ASN A 99 4.76 -19.24 12.00
CA ASN A 99 4.48 -19.21 13.43
C ASN A 99 3.82 -17.88 13.83
N ARG A 100 2.73 -17.97 14.60
CA ARG A 100 1.98 -16.81 15.10
C ARG A 100 2.70 -15.99 16.15
N ASP A 101 3.65 -16.58 16.87
CA ASP A 101 4.35 -15.90 17.96
C ASP A 101 5.53 -15.07 17.47
N ASP A 102 5.94 -15.28 16.21
CA ASP A 102 7.05 -14.59 15.59
C ASP A 102 6.67 -13.21 15.03
N VAL A 103 5.38 -12.96 14.83
CA VAL A 103 4.85 -11.69 14.32
C VAL A 103 3.81 -11.15 15.30
N GLU A 104 4.15 -10.07 15.99
CA GLU A 104 3.26 -9.36 16.90
C GLU A 104 2.82 -8.02 16.29
N LEU A 105 1.56 -7.91 15.87
CA LEU A 105 0.92 -6.65 15.49
C LEU A 105 0.22 -6.04 16.71
N LYS A 106 0.61 -4.84 17.11
CA LYS A 106 0.05 -4.21 18.31
C LYS A 106 -0.14 -2.71 18.19
N PHE A 107 -1.15 -2.21 18.91
CA PHE A 107 -1.37 -0.78 19.01
C PHE A 107 -2.08 -0.42 20.32
N ALA A 108 -1.85 0.80 20.81
CA ALA A 108 -2.60 1.34 21.94
C ALA A 108 -3.87 2.03 21.43
N GLY A 109 -5.00 1.31 21.40
CA GLY A 109 -6.28 1.88 20.98
C GLY A 109 -6.70 3.09 21.83
N SER A 110 -7.56 3.94 21.28
CA SER A 110 -8.15 5.09 21.97
C SER A 110 -9.68 4.98 22.03
N VAL A 111 -10.35 5.88 22.76
CA VAL A 111 -11.81 5.93 22.85
C VAL A 111 -12.47 5.96 21.46
N ASN A 112 -11.94 6.80 20.55
CA ASN A 112 -12.51 7.02 19.22
C ASN A 112 -12.06 5.97 18.20
N LYS A 113 -10.90 5.33 18.44
CA LYS A 113 -10.33 4.29 17.57
C LYS A 113 -9.87 3.10 18.42
N ASN A 114 -10.86 2.38 18.95
CA ASN A 114 -10.67 1.20 19.78
C ASN A 114 -10.52 -0.05 18.89
N TYR A 115 -9.44 -0.12 18.12
CA TYR A 115 -9.08 -1.28 17.30
C TYR A 115 -7.58 -1.29 17.01
N VAL A 116 -7.04 -2.47 16.75
CA VAL A 116 -5.72 -2.64 16.12
C VAL A 116 -5.91 -2.77 14.60
N ILE A 117 -6.89 -3.57 14.16
CA ILE A 117 -7.25 -3.76 12.76
C ILE A 117 -8.71 -3.35 12.56
N ASN A 118 -8.98 -2.51 11.55
CA ASN A 118 -10.33 -2.19 11.10
C ASN A 118 -10.50 -2.56 9.61
N PHE A 119 -11.36 -3.53 9.33
CA PHE A 119 -11.87 -3.78 7.99
C PHE A 119 -13.01 -2.80 7.71
N ASN A 120 -12.84 -1.93 6.73
CA ASN A 120 -13.72 -0.81 6.46
C ASN A 120 -14.32 -0.93 5.05
N GLY A 121 -15.49 -1.58 4.94
CA GLY A 121 -16.09 -1.97 3.66
C GLY A 121 -15.17 -2.90 2.85
N CYS A 122 -14.27 -3.59 3.53
CA CYS A 122 -13.28 -4.48 2.96
C CYS A 122 -13.79 -5.92 2.96
N GLU A 123 -13.48 -6.65 1.89
CA GLU A 123 -13.80 -8.07 1.71
C GLU A 123 -12.57 -8.78 1.10
N PHE A 124 -12.45 -10.09 1.30
CA PHE A 124 -11.39 -10.95 0.77
C PHE A 124 -9.96 -10.64 1.25
N VAL A 125 -9.83 -10.12 2.47
CA VAL A 125 -8.55 -9.86 3.14
C VAL A 125 -8.42 -10.69 4.42
N GLU A 126 -7.31 -11.43 4.55
CA GLU A 126 -7.06 -12.35 5.66
C GLU A 126 -5.76 -11.99 6.41
N PHE A 127 -5.77 -12.11 7.74
CA PHE A 127 -4.56 -12.16 8.56
C PHE A 127 -4.39 -13.58 9.12
N LYS A 128 -3.24 -14.21 8.85
CA LYS A 128 -2.99 -15.61 9.18
C LYS A 128 -1.68 -15.77 9.95
N ASN A 129 -1.69 -16.60 11.00
CA ASN A 129 -0.50 -16.89 11.81
C ASN A 129 0.19 -15.61 12.32
N ILE A 130 -0.59 -14.68 12.89
CA ILE A 130 -0.09 -13.42 13.47
C ILE A 130 -0.74 -13.23 14.85
N THR A 131 0.02 -12.71 15.81
CA THR A 131 -0.51 -12.30 17.11
C THR A 131 -0.94 -10.84 17.07
N VAL A 132 -2.19 -10.56 17.43
CA VAL A 132 -2.74 -9.19 17.50
C VAL A 132 -2.96 -8.79 18.96
N LYS A 133 -2.49 -7.59 19.35
CA LYS A 133 -2.58 -7.12 20.74
C LYS A 133 -2.95 -5.65 20.85
N ASN A 134 -3.97 -5.34 21.66
CA ASN A 134 -4.22 -3.98 22.10
C ASN A 134 -3.40 -3.71 23.37
N LEU A 135 -2.61 -2.63 23.35
CA LEU A 135 -1.76 -2.24 24.47
C LEU A 135 -2.51 -1.47 25.55
N ASN A 136 -3.70 -0.94 25.25
CA ASN A 136 -4.46 -0.10 26.16
C ASN A 136 -5.61 -0.89 26.79
N LYS A 137 -5.45 -1.31 28.06
CA LYS A 137 -6.39 -2.21 28.77
C LYS A 137 -7.85 -1.74 28.94
N PRO A 138 -8.21 -0.44 29.00
CA PRO A 138 -9.63 -0.05 28.98
C PRO A 138 -10.28 -0.30 27.61
N PHE A 139 -9.49 -0.58 26.57
CA PHE A 139 -9.93 -0.72 25.19
C PHE A 139 -9.58 -2.13 24.69
N ASN A 140 -10.59 -3.00 24.60
CA ASN A 140 -10.38 -4.40 24.23
C ASN A 140 -10.54 -4.66 22.72
N GLY A 141 -10.76 -3.62 21.91
CA GLY A 141 -10.95 -3.78 20.47
C GLY A 141 -9.64 -4.19 19.82
N LEU A 142 -9.62 -5.43 19.31
CA LEU A 142 -8.51 -5.96 18.52
C LEU A 142 -8.82 -5.80 17.03
N ILE A 143 -9.97 -6.34 16.62
CA ILE A 143 -10.42 -6.38 15.24
C ILE A 143 -11.82 -5.77 15.18
N LYS A 144 -12.02 -4.86 14.22
CA LYS A 144 -13.29 -4.20 13.93
C LYS A 144 -13.68 -4.47 12.48
N PHE A 145 -14.97 -4.70 12.27
CA PHE A 145 -15.62 -4.74 10.97
C PHE A 145 -16.55 -3.53 10.89
N SER A 146 -16.46 -2.76 9.81
CA SER A 146 -17.21 -1.52 9.60
C SER A 146 -17.65 -1.35 8.16
N ASN A 147 -18.69 -0.54 7.93
CA ASN A 147 -19.21 -0.20 6.61
C ASN A 147 -19.54 -1.44 5.74
N GLY A 148 -20.13 -2.47 6.36
CA GLY A 148 -20.60 -3.67 5.66
C GLY A 148 -19.51 -4.67 5.26
N SER A 149 -18.30 -4.57 5.83
CA SER A 149 -17.21 -5.52 5.59
C SER A 149 -17.58 -6.96 5.99
N ASP A 150 -17.19 -7.93 5.17
CA ASP A 150 -17.33 -9.37 5.37
C ASP A 150 -16.06 -10.08 4.86
N ASN A 151 -15.34 -10.82 5.71
CA ASN A 151 -14.06 -11.46 5.36
C ASN A 151 -13.95 -12.88 5.92
#